data_AF-A0A836HB27-F1
#
_entry.id   AF-A0A836HB27-F1
#
_cell.length_a   1.000
_cell.length_b   1.000
_cell.length_c   1.000
_cell.angle_alpha   90.00
_cell.angle_beta   90.00
_cell.angle_gamma   90.00
#
_symmetry.space_group_name_H-M   'P 1'
#
loop_
_entity.id
_entity.type
_entity.pdbx_description
1 polymer ?
#
loop_
_entity_poly.entity_id
_entity_poly.type
_entity_poly.pdbx_seq_one_letter_code
_entity_poly.pdbx_strand_id
1 'polypeptide(L)'
;MADTPCALSSRPSARLSGAKRQRASLIEFHVKDVMESLGVSEDYLVLGIDEAGRGPIIGPMVYTGAVISLGEHDELVRQCHVADSKILGEQHRLASLQQLHQLKTFRTFTVCVSPEEISSTMTGRSGRNLNTLSHETAVRIISEATLASAGKLCAAYVDTVGPPEPYQARLAGRFPHLRVTVAKKADSKFPIVSAASIVAKTTRDKAIEGLGEDMGSGYPSDPRTMTWLRSHVHRFFVVRHAYGFVRHSWGPVAQLANDPAVCVPVVFEQDLTEEEARRHERGGHARQQKLSFAKSPPRRHTVFAHLLKLKYPASLLE
;
A
#
# COMPACT_ATOMS: atom_id res chain seq x y z
N MET A 1 74.83 -14.05 -33.74
CA MET A 1 74.71 -13.51 -32.37
C MET A 1 73.71 -12.37 -32.44
N ALA A 2 72.73 -12.39 -31.53
CA ALA A 2 71.64 -11.42 -31.32
C ALA A 2 70.67 -11.21 -32.51
N ASP A 3 69.42 -11.65 -32.36
CA ASP A 3 68.28 -10.74 -32.21
C ASP A 3 66.97 -11.46 -31.84
N THR A 4 66.18 -10.73 -31.05
CA THR A 4 64.91 -10.96 -30.33
C THR A 4 63.80 -11.76 -31.04
N PRO A 5 62.81 -12.33 -30.28
CA PRO A 5 61.54 -11.59 -30.18
C PRO A 5 60.79 -11.67 -28.83
N CYS A 6 60.26 -10.50 -28.48
CA CYS A 6 58.89 -10.16 -28.05
C CYS A 6 58.12 -11.04 -27.05
N ALA A 7 57.64 -10.36 -26.00
CA ALA A 7 56.93 -10.84 -24.84
C ALA A 7 55.49 -11.33 -25.12
N LEU A 8 55.15 -12.48 -24.55
CA LEU A 8 53.79 -12.90 -24.24
C LEU A 8 53.61 -12.89 -22.73
N SER A 9 52.86 -11.91 -22.22
CA SER A 9 52.53 -11.81 -20.80
C SER A 9 51.51 -12.89 -20.42
N SER A 10 51.94 -13.91 -19.69
CA SER A 10 51.04 -14.82 -18.97
C SER A 10 50.95 -14.35 -17.51
N ARG A 11 49.76 -13.92 -17.10
CA ARG A 11 49.47 -13.56 -15.71
C ARG A 11 49.36 -14.83 -14.86
N PRO A 12 49.89 -14.86 -13.62
CA PRO A 12 49.68 -15.98 -12.73
C PRO A 12 48.25 -15.97 -12.18
N SER A 13 47.60 -17.14 -12.27
CA SER A 13 46.34 -17.47 -11.62
C SER A 13 46.48 -17.35 -10.10
N ALA A 14 45.73 -16.43 -9.49
CA ALA A 14 45.63 -16.28 -8.05
C ALA A 14 44.20 -16.59 -7.58
N ARG A 15 44.15 -17.65 -6.78
CA ARG A 15 43.06 -18.25 -5.99
C ARG A 15 41.98 -17.31 -5.45
N LEU A 16 40.74 -17.79 -5.58
CA LEU A 16 39.68 -17.88 -4.55
C LEU A 16 39.85 -17.00 -3.29
N SER A 17 39.00 -15.99 -3.14
CA SER A 17 38.25 -15.79 -1.90
C SER A 17 36.98 -14.96 -2.18
N GLY A 18 35.91 -15.65 -2.55
CA GLY A 18 34.56 -15.09 -2.49
C GLY A 18 34.12 -15.00 -1.03
N ALA A 19 34.74 -14.13 -0.24
CA ALA A 19 34.23 -13.79 1.07
C ALA A 19 32.93 -13.02 0.85
N LYS A 20 31.79 -13.67 1.10
CA LYS A 20 30.50 -13.00 1.27
C LYS A 20 30.69 -11.93 2.34
N ARG A 21 30.81 -10.68 1.89
CA ARG A 21 30.80 -9.50 2.75
C ARG A 21 29.46 -9.53 3.48
N GLN A 22 29.44 -9.98 4.73
CA GLN A 22 28.30 -9.84 5.61
C GLN A 22 27.91 -8.37 5.57
N ARG A 23 26.72 -8.10 5.03
CA ARG A 23 26.16 -6.76 4.98
C ARG A 23 25.88 -6.41 6.44
N ALA A 24 26.76 -5.62 7.06
CA ALA A 24 26.49 -5.08 8.39
C ALA A 24 25.09 -4.46 8.37
N SER A 25 24.21 -4.93 9.25
CA SER A 25 22.86 -4.40 9.38
C SER A 25 23.00 -2.92 9.76
N LEU A 26 22.70 -2.03 8.81
CA LEU A 26 22.63 -0.58 9.04
C LEU A 26 21.34 -0.29 9.80
N ILE A 27 21.31 -0.67 11.09
CA ILE A 27 20.29 -0.21 12.02
C ILE A 27 20.63 1.26 12.30
N GLU A 28 19.83 2.18 11.76
CA GLU A 28 20.00 3.63 11.94
C GLU A 28 19.31 4.13 13.22
N PHE A 29 18.82 3.22 14.07
CA PHE A 29 18.11 3.54 15.29
C PHE A 29 18.96 3.19 16.53
N HIS A 30 19.32 4.23 17.28
CA HIS A 30 19.96 4.09 18.58
C HIS A 30 19.05 4.66 19.66
N VAL A 31 18.67 3.81 20.62
CA VAL A 31 17.79 4.15 21.75
C VAL A 31 18.33 5.34 22.53
N LYS A 32 19.64 5.34 22.80
CA LYS A 32 20.33 6.40 23.56
C LYS A 32 20.14 7.77 22.92
N ASP A 33 20.36 7.89 21.61
CA ASP A 33 20.17 9.13 20.88
C ASP A 33 18.71 9.63 20.95
N VAL A 34 17.74 8.71 20.97
CA VAL A 34 16.32 9.07 21.13
C VAL A 34 16.06 9.64 22.52
N MET A 35 16.54 8.94 23.55
CA MET A 35 16.37 9.34 24.95
C MET A 35 17.04 10.68 25.24
N GLU A 36 18.28 10.86 24.80
CA GLU A 36 19.06 12.10 24.99
C GLU A 36 18.44 13.28 24.24
N SER A 37 18.05 13.10 22.97
CA SER A 37 17.49 14.20 22.17
C SER A 37 16.10 14.66 22.62
N LEU A 38 15.31 13.76 23.22
CA LEU A 38 13.95 14.08 23.68
C LEU A 38 13.86 14.29 25.20
N GLY A 39 14.92 14.01 25.95
CA GLY A 39 14.93 14.08 27.41
C GLY A 39 13.95 13.09 28.07
N VAL A 40 13.82 11.89 27.50
CA VAL A 40 12.84 10.87 27.92
C VAL A 40 13.51 9.64 28.52
N SER A 41 12.77 8.94 29.38
CA SER A 41 13.20 7.69 30.03
C SER A 41 12.84 6.44 29.22
N GLU A 42 13.35 5.29 29.63
CA GLU A 42 13.19 4.00 28.93
C GLU A 42 11.73 3.51 28.84
N ASP A 43 10.84 4.02 29.70
CA ASP A 43 9.42 3.69 29.71
C ASP A 43 8.59 4.43 28.64
N TYR A 44 9.22 5.35 27.90
CA TYR A 44 8.61 5.97 26.73
C TYR A 44 8.52 5.00 25.55
N LEU A 45 7.54 5.25 24.68
CA LEU A 45 7.14 4.34 23.62
C LEU A 45 7.53 4.90 22.25
N VAL A 46 7.89 3.99 21.34
CA VAL A 46 8.11 4.28 19.91
C VAL A 46 7.14 3.50 19.05
N LEU A 47 6.72 4.11 17.94
CA LEU A 47 5.78 3.55 16.97
C LEU A 47 6.51 3.29 15.63
N GLY A 48 6.32 2.10 15.05
CA GLY A 48 6.70 1.77 13.68
C GLY A 48 5.46 1.52 12.85
N ILE A 49 5.39 2.04 11.63
CA ILE A 49 4.24 1.86 10.72
C ILE A 49 4.72 1.31 9.39
N ASP A 50 4.06 0.25 8.95
CA ASP A 50 4.25 -0.34 7.62
C ASP A 50 2.92 -0.87 7.07
N GLU A 51 2.89 -1.18 5.77
CA GLU A 51 1.74 -1.74 5.09
C GLU A 51 2.03 -3.04 4.34
N ALA A 52 0.95 -3.80 4.07
CA ALA A 52 0.96 -4.96 3.20
C ALA A 52 -0.22 -4.89 2.23
N GLY A 53 0.00 -5.38 1.00
CA GLY A 53 -1.07 -5.46 0.00
C GLY A 53 -1.42 -4.14 -0.67
N ARG A 54 -0.45 -3.24 -0.86
CA ARG A 54 -0.70 -2.00 -1.62
C ARG A 54 -0.97 -2.25 -3.11
N GLY A 55 -0.19 -3.11 -3.77
CA GLY A 55 -0.27 -3.34 -5.23
C GLY A 55 -1.25 -4.38 -5.80
N PRO A 56 -1.69 -5.43 -5.10
CA PRO A 56 -2.51 -6.50 -5.68
C PRO A 56 -3.92 -6.00 -6.06
N ILE A 57 -4.52 -6.66 -7.05
CA ILE A 57 -5.92 -6.45 -7.47
C ILE A 57 -6.92 -7.19 -6.57
N ILE A 58 -6.43 -8.12 -5.75
CA ILE A 58 -7.23 -8.98 -4.90
C ILE A 58 -6.86 -8.77 -3.43
N GLY A 59 -7.90 -8.74 -2.60
CA GLY A 59 -7.85 -8.70 -1.14
C GLY A 59 -7.52 -7.33 -0.57
N PRO A 60 -7.50 -7.23 0.77
CA PRO A 60 -7.39 -5.95 1.46
C PRO A 60 -5.98 -5.36 1.39
N MET A 61 -5.88 -4.08 1.73
CA MET A 61 -4.63 -3.42 2.09
C MET A 61 -4.59 -3.30 3.61
N VAL A 62 -3.53 -3.79 4.24
CA VAL A 62 -3.41 -3.83 5.71
C VAL A 62 -2.32 -2.87 6.13
N TYR A 63 -2.65 -1.89 6.96
CA TYR A 63 -1.70 -1.04 7.65
C TYR A 63 -1.56 -1.51 9.10
N THR A 64 -0.35 -1.52 9.63
CA THR A 64 -0.12 -1.79 11.05
C THR A 64 0.83 -0.78 11.65
N GLY A 65 0.47 -0.27 12.83
CA GLY A 65 1.36 0.39 13.76
C GLY A 65 1.79 -0.56 14.87
N ALA A 66 3.09 -0.79 15.05
CA ALA A 66 3.65 -1.53 16.17
C ALA A 66 4.25 -0.56 17.18
N VAL A 67 3.92 -0.72 18.46
CA VAL A 67 4.38 0.12 19.58
C VAL A 67 5.17 -0.72 20.56
N ILE A 68 6.28 -0.17 21.07
CA ILE A 68 7.09 -0.79 22.12
C ILE A 68 7.77 0.29 22.98
N SER A 69 8.12 -0.04 24.22
CA SER A 69 9.00 0.78 25.06
C SER A 69 10.44 0.82 24.55
N LEU A 70 11.09 1.96 24.79
CA LEU A 70 12.52 2.15 24.52
C LEU A 70 13.38 1.13 25.28
N GLY A 71 13.00 0.78 26.52
CA GLY A 71 13.68 -0.23 27.33
C GLY A 71 13.63 -1.66 26.79
N GLU A 72 12.65 -2.01 25.96
CA GLU A 72 12.55 -3.33 25.32
C GLU A 72 13.09 -3.36 23.87
N HIS A 73 13.71 -2.28 23.41
CA HIS A 73 14.19 -2.19 22.03
C HIS A 73 15.25 -3.25 21.68
N ASP A 74 16.19 -3.53 22.58
CA ASP A 74 17.24 -4.51 22.32
C ASP A 74 16.70 -5.95 22.24
N GLU A 75 15.62 -6.25 22.96
CA GLU A 75 14.90 -7.52 22.83
C GLU A 75 14.13 -7.57 21.50
N LEU A 76 13.48 -6.48 21.10
CA LEU A 76 12.86 -6.36 19.79
C LEU A 76 13.85 -6.63 18.64
N VAL A 77 15.05 -6.04 18.70
CA VAL A 77 16.10 -6.27 17.70
C VAL A 77 16.47 -7.74 17.61
N ARG A 78 16.61 -8.42 18.76
CA ARG A 78 16.92 -9.85 18.83
C ARG A 78 15.82 -10.70 18.20
N GLN A 79 14.56 -10.34 18.38
CA GLN A 79 13.43 -11.11 17.86
C GLN A 79 13.11 -10.81 16.38
N CYS A 80 13.35 -9.58 15.92
CA CYS A 80 13.01 -9.16 14.56
C CYS A 80 14.01 -9.63 13.49
N HIS A 81 15.22 -10.09 13.84
CA HIS A 81 16.30 -10.47 12.92
C HIS A 81 16.24 -9.73 11.57
N VAL A 82 16.45 -8.41 11.64
CA VAL A 82 16.15 -7.36 10.64
C VAL A 82 16.78 -7.57 9.24
N ALA A 83 17.60 -8.61 9.04
CA ALA A 83 18.46 -8.75 7.86
C ALA A 83 17.89 -9.56 6.69
N ASP A 84 16.83 -10.37 6.84
CA ASP A 84 16.36 -11.25 5.74
C ASP A 84 14.84 -11.30 5.53
N SER A 85 14.12 -10.23 5.89
CA SER A 85 12.65 -10.09 5.78
C SER A 85 12.05 -10.25 4.38
N LYS A 86 12.88 -10.25 3.32
CA LYS A 86 12.45 -10.46 1.93
C LYS A 86 12.36 -11.93 1.53
N ILE A 87 12.90 -12.83 2.35
CA ILE A 87 12.87 -14.28 2.16
C ILE A 87 12.36 -14.95 3.45
N LEU A 88 11.59 -14.24 4.29
CA LEU A 88 10.90 -14.91 5.40
C LEU A 88 9.66 -15.57 4.86
N GLY A 89 9.72 -16.91 4.80
CA GLY A 89 8.55 -17.75 4.56
C GLY A 89 7.47 -17.48 5.59
N GLU A 90 6.23 -17.84 5.24
CA GLU A 90 5.05 -17.65 6.09
C GLU A 90 5.24 -18.19 7.51
N GLN A 91 5.80 -19.41 7.64
CA GLN A 91 6.10 -20.05 8.92
C GLN A 91 7.04 -19.22 9.81
N HIS A 92 8.07 -18.61 9.22
CA HIS A 92 8.98 -17.75 9.97
C HIS A 92 8.29 -16.46 10.40
N ARG A 93 7.42 -15.87 9.57
CA ARG A 93 6.64 -14.68 9.96
C ARG A 93 5.73 -14.98 11.14
N LEU A 94 5.08 -16.15 11.16
CA LEU A 94 4.24 -16.59 12.27
C LEU A 94 5.05 -16.83 13.55
N ALA A 95 6.22 -17.47 13.44
CA ALA A 95 7.13 -17.66 14.57
C ALA A 95 7.62 -16.33 15.14
N SER A 96 8.07 -15.40 14.29
CA SER A 96 8.48 -14.05 14.72
C SER A 96 7.32 -13.30 15.38
N LEU A 97 6.10 -13.38 14.84
CA LEU A 97 4.92 -12.76 15.45
C LEU A 97 4.64 -13.30 16.86
N GLN A 98 4.80 -14.61 17.06
CA GLN A 98 4.66 -15.22 18.39
C GLN A 98 5.71 -14.69 19.37
N GLN A 99 6.97 -14.51 18.95
CA GLN A 99 8.01 -13.93 19.80
C GLN A 99 7.70 -12.48 20.15
N LEU A 100 7.28 -11.66 19.17
CA LEU A 100 6.92 -10.27 19.38
C LEU A 100 5.81 -10.10 20.43
N HIS A 101 4.83 -11.01 20.44
CA HIS A 101 3.75 -11.01 21.44
C HIS A 101 4.20 -11.40 22.86
N GLN A 102 5.42 -11.92 23.05
CA GLN A 102 5.97 -12.21 24.37
C GLN A 102 6.61 -10.98 25.03
N LEU A 103 6.88 -9.93 24.26
CA LEU A 103 7.39 -8.65 24.77
C LEU A 103 6.31 -7.94 25.61
N LYS A 104 6.69 -7.37 26.75
CA LYS A 104 5.73 -6.89 27.75
C LYS A 104 4.95 -5.66 27.29
N THR A 105 5.62 -4.76 26.57
CA THR A 105 5.05 -3.48 26.12
C THR A 105 4.66 -3.49 24.65
N PHE A 106 4.88 -4.60 23.93
CA PHE A 106 4.56 -4.69 22.52
C PHE A 106 3.04 -4.65 22.29
N ARG A 107 2.60 -3.72 21.45
CA ARG A 107 1.19 -3.54 21.06
C ARG A 107 1.08 -3.24 19.59
N THR A 108 -0.04 -3.61 18.98
CA THR A 108 -0.29 -3.37 17.55
C THR A 108 -1.63 -2.68 17.33
N PHE A 109 -1.64 -1.75 16.38
CA PHE A 109 -2.82 -1.05 15.89
C PHE A 109 -2.94 -1.35 14.40
N THR A 110 -3.82 -2.29 14.05
CA THR A 110 -3.94 -2.79 12.67
C THR A 110 -5.24 -2.33 12.05
N VAL A 111 -5.15 -1.73 10.86
CA VAL A 111 -6.29 -1.28 10.07
C VAL A 111 -6.31 -2.04 8.75
N CYS A 112 -7.38 -2.80 8.52
CA CYS A 112 -7.64 -3.49 7.26
C CYS A 112 -8.55 -2.63 6.39
N VAL A 113 -8.01 -2.12 5.28
CA VAL A 113 -8.75 -1.35 4.29
C VAL A 113 -9.32 -2.33 3.26
N SER A 114 -10.65 -2.42 3.18
CA SER A 114 -11.34 -3.39 2.33
C SER A 114 -11.21 -3.06 0.85
N PRO A 115 -11.27 -4.05 -0.06
CA PRO A 115 -11.27 -3.79 -1.51
C PRO A 115 -12.38 -2.84 -1.96
N GLU A 116 -13.53 -2.88 -1.29
CA GLU A 116 -14.65 -1.96 -1.50
C GLU A 116 -14.30 -0.53 -1.08
N GLU A 117 -13.71 -0.34 0.11
CA GLU A 117 -13.27 0.98 0.59
C GLU A 117 -12.20 1.57 -0.34
N ILE A 118 -11.26 0.74 -0.80
CA ILE A 118 -10.24 1.19 -1.75
C ILE A 118 -10.90 1.57 -3.09
N SER A 119 -11.81 0.74 -3.61
CA SER A 119 -12.50 0.99 -4.88
C SER A 119 -13.30 2.28 -4.82
N SER A 120 -14.20 2.39 -3.84
CA SER A 120 -15.04 3.57 -3.60
C SER A 120 -14.25 4.85 -3.36
N THR A 121 -13.11 4.78 -2.66
CA THR A 121 -12.25 5.96 -2.44
C THR A 121 -11.63 6.44 -3.75
N MET A 122 -11.10 5.52 -4.56
CA MET A 122 -10.37 5.86 -5.79
C MET A 122 -11.29 6.25 -6.94
N THR A 123 -12.49 5.68 -7.00
CA THR A 123 -13.50 6.00 -8.01
C THR A 123 -14.52 7.03 -7.51
N GLY A 124 -14.38 7.53 -6.29
CA GLY A 124 -15.32 8.47 -5.67
C GLY A 124 -15.22 9.90 -6.20
N ARG A 125 -16.29 10.69 -5.98
CA ARG A 125 -16.42 12.10 -6.40
C ARG A 125 -15.43 13.07 -5.75
N SER A 126 -14.80 12.66 -4.65
CA SER A 126 -13.96 13.50 -3.80
C SER A 126 -12.53 13.69 -4.32
N GLY A 127 -12.15 13.11 -5.47
CA GLY A 127 -10.79 13.19 -6.01
C GLY A 127 -9.73 12.51 -5.12
N ARG A 128 -10.16 11.61 -4.23
CA ARG A 128 -9.28 10.93 -3.29
C ARG A 128 -8.53 9.81 -4.02
N ASN A 129 -7.26 9.64 -3.68
CA ASN A 129 -6.42 8.62 -4.28
C ASN A 129 -5.87 7.67 -3.19
N LEU A 130 -5.19 6.62 -3.63
CA LEU A 130 -4.61 5.62 -2.73
C LEU A 130 -3.61 6.22 -1.74
N ASN A 131 -2.87 7.28 -2.12
CA ASN A 131 -1.95 7.97 -1.20
C ASN A 131 -2.73 8.69 -0.10
N THR A 132 -3.82 9.39 -0.45
CA THR A 132 -4.68 10.05 0.54
C THR A 132 -5.22 9.04 1.55
N LEU A 133 -5.73 7.90 1.06
CA LEU A 133 -6.20 6.81 1.91
C LEU A 133 -5.07 6.27 2.82
N SER A 134 -3.91 5.98 2.25
CA SER A 134 -2.71 5.52 2.98
C SER A 134 -2.31 6.48 4.10
N HIS A 135 -2.27 7.78 3.80
CA HIS A 135 -1.89 8.81 4.77
C HIS A 135 -2.92 8.94 5.89
N GLU A 136 -4.21 8.85 5.59
CA GLU A 136 -5.26 8.92 6.60
C GLU A 136 -5.29 7.68 7.49
N THR A 137 -5.08 6.49 6.92
CA THR A 137 -4.94 5.26 7.69
C THR A 137 -3.75 5.34 8.66
N ALA A 138 -2.61 5.86 8.21
CA ALA A 138 -1.45 6.09 9.08
C ALA A 138 -1.74 7.12 10.18
N VAL A 139 -2.41 8.23 9.85
CA VAL A 139 -2.83 9.25 10.83
C VAL A 139 -3.78 8.66 11.88
N ARG A 140 -4.70 7.80 11.47
CA ARG A 140 -5.60 7.07 12.38
C ARG A 140 -4.81 6.19 13.34
N ILE A 141 -3.88 5.38 12.83
CA ILE A 141 -3.01 4.52 13.64
C ILE A 141 -2.20 5.34 14.65
N ILE A 142 -1.57 6.44 14.22
CA ILE A 142 -0.79 7.30 15.12
C ILE A 142 -1.69 7.89 16.20
N SER A 143 -2.89 8.34 15.84
CA SER A 143 -3.83 8.93 16.80
C SER A 143 -4.30 7.92 17.85
N GLU A 144 -4.67 6.70 17.42
CA GLU A 144 -5.04 5.60 18.32
C GLU A 144 -3.87 5.20 19.22
N ALA A 145 -2.66 5.10 18.67
CA ALA A 145 -1.45 4.78 19.41
C ALA A 145 -1.09 5.87 20.44
N THR A 146 -1.18 7.15 20.08
CA THR A 146 -0.94 8.28 21.00
C THR A 146 -1.90 8.24 22.18
N LEU A 147 -3.19 8.01 21.93
CA LEU A 147 -4.21 7.93 22.98
C LEU A 147 -3.97 6.73 23.91
N ALA A 148 -3.71 5.55 23.35
CA ALA A 148 -3.45 4.34 24.11
C ALA A 148 -2.14 4.40 24.90
N SER A 149 -1.18 5.22 24.46
CA SER A 149 0.12 5.40 25.10
C SER A 149 0.10 6.37 26.29
N ALA A 150 -1.04 6.96 26.63
CA ALA A 150 -1.20 7.88 27.76
C ALA A 150 -0.13 9.00 27.81
N GLY A 151 0.22 9.54 26.64
CA GLY A 151 1.22 10.61 26.52
C GLY A 151 2.69 10.16 26.50
N LYS A 152 2.97 8.85 26.57
CA LYS A 152 4.35 8.31 26.53
C LYS A 152 4.88 8.03 25.13
N LEU A 153 4.08 8.18 24.08
CA LEU A 153 4.57 8.00 22.71
C LEU A 153 5.46 9.18 22.32
N CYS A 154 6.73 8.93 22.02
CA CYS A 154 7.72 9.98 21.76
C CYS A 154 8.21 10.05 20.30
N ALA A 155 8.19 8.92 19.57
CA ALA A 155 8.67 8.88 18.20
C ALA A 155 7.83 7.94 17.31
N ALA A 156 7.75 8.28 16.02
CA ALA A 156 7.05 7.50 15.01
C ALA A 156 7.93 7.31 13.76
N TYR A 157 8.10 6.07 13.33
CA TYR A 157 8.88 5.66 12.16
C TYR A 157 7.94 5.06 11.12
N VAL A 158 7.97 5.56 9.89
CA VAL A 158 6.99 5.20 8.86
C VAL A 158 7.70 4.78 7.58
N ASP A 159 7.33 3.63 7.01
CA ASP A 159 7.77 3.24 5.67
C ASP A 159 7.00 4.01 4.59
N THR A 160 7.68 4.32 3.49
CA THR A 160 7.04 4.95 2.33
C THR A 160 7.60 4.41 1.02
N VAL A 161 6.71 4.29 0.04
CA VAL A 161 7.07 4.04 -1.36
C VAL A 161 7.46 5.33 -2.11
N GLY A 162 6.99 6.48 -1.61
CA GLY A 162 7.12 7.80 -2.26
C GLY A 162 8.27 8.65 -1.69
N PRO A 163 8.36 9.93 -2.10
CA PRO A 163 9.28 10.87 -1.45
C PRO A 163 8.91 11.04 0.04
N PRO A 164 9.85 10.84 0.97
CA PRO A 164 9.57 10.90 2.40
C PRO A 164 9.31 12.31 2.91
N GLU A 165 9.90 13.34 2.31
CA GLU A 165 9.96 14.70 2.87
C GLU A 165 8.56 15.34 3.00
N PRO A 166 7.68 15.33 1.97
CA PRO A 166 6.34 15.89 2.08
C PRO A 166 5.48 15.11 3.08
N TYR A 167 5.67 13.79 3.14
CA TYR A 167 4.90 12.93 4.04
C TYR A 167 5.31 13.17 5.50
N GLN A 168 6.62 13.26 5.76
CA GLN A 168 7.16 13.60 7.07
C GLN A 168 6.67 14.97 7.54
N ALA A 169 6.74 15.99 6.69
CA ALA A 169 6.27 17.34 7.05
C ALA A 169 4.77 17.34 7.42
N ARG A 170 3.95 16.61 6.66
CA ARG A 170 2.51 16.47 6.95
C ARG A 170 2.24 15.78 8.29
N LEU A 171 2.94 14.69 8.58
CA LEU A 171 2.80 13.97 9.85
C LEU A 171 3.34 14.78 11.03
N ALA A 172 4.51 15.38 10.90
CA ALA A 172 5.11 16.22 11.93
C ALA A 172 4.23 17.44 12.26
N GLY A 173 3.62 18.07 11.24
CA GLY A 173 2.67 19.16 11.45
C GLY A 173 1.39 18.72 12.17
N ARG A 174 0.93 17.48 11.95
CA ARG A 174 -0.27 16.91 12.61
C ARG A 174 0.00 16.42 14.03
N PHE A 175 1.22 15.95 14.29
CA PHE A 175 1.67 15.37 15.56
C PHE A 175 2.94 16.06 16.06
N PRO A 176 2.88 17.35 16.45
CA PRO A 176 4.06 18.13 16.84
C PRO A 176 4.75 17.63 18.11
N HIS A 177 4.08 16.79 18.90
CA HIS A 177 4.64 16.16 20.10
C HIS A 177 5.49 14.91 19.80
N LEU A 178 5.46 14.41 18.55
CA LEU A 178 6.20 13.22 18.14
C LEU A 178 7.43 13.59 17.29
N ARG A 179 8.54 12.90 17.54
CA ARG A 179 9.64 12.86 16.59
C ARG A 179 9.29 11.92 15.44
N VAL A 180 8.82 12.48 14.32
CA VAL A 180 8.42 11.71 13.14
C VAL A 180 9.60 11.53 12.19
N THR A 181 9.84 10.30 11.77
CA THR A 181 10.81 9.93 10.73
C THR A 181 10.12 9.09 9.67
N VAL A 182 10.15 9.56 8.42
CA VAL A 182 9.64 8.80 7.27
C VAL A 182 10.83 8.41 6.40
N ALA A 183 10.94 7.13 6.07
CA ALA A 183 12.05 6.64 5.25
C ALA A 183 11.57 5.59 4.26
N LYS A 184 12.28 5.46 3.15
CA LYS A 184 12.11 4.33 2.22
C LYS A 184 12.80 3.11 2.79
N LYS A 185 12.17 1.93 2.69
CA LYS A 185 12.70 0.67 3.23
C LYS A 185 12.98 0.79 4.73
N ALA A 186 12.07 1.46 5.44
CA ALA A 186 12.16 1.69 6.86
C ALA A 186 12.13 0.37 7.65
N ASP A 187 11.47 -0.66 7.11
CA ASP A 187 11.47 -2.04 7.62
C ASP A 187 12.87 -2.65 7.77
N SER A 188 13.83 -2.21 6.94
CA SER A 188 15.22 -2.67 6.94
C SER A 188 16.13 -1.81 7.84
N LYS A 189 15.65 -0.64 8.27
CA LYS A 189 16.42 0.37 9.04
C LYS A 189 15.99 0.42 10.51
N PHE A 190 14.69 0.24 10.75
CA PHE A 190 14.04 0.42 12.05
C PHE A 190 13.38 -0.91 12.47
N PRO A 191 13.88 -1.57 13.53
CA PRO A 191 13.33 -2.84 14.02
C PRO A 191 11.82 -2.80 14.29
N ILE A 192 11.32 -1.66 14.78
CA ILE A 192 9.89 -1.47 15.07
C ILE A 192 9.02 -1.42 13.81
N VAL A 193 9.55 -0.86 12.72
CA VAL A 193 8.88 -0.89 11.40
C VAL A 193 8.93 -2.32 10.83
N SER A 194 10.02 -3.04 11.06
CA SER A 194 10.12 -4.46 10.71
C SER A 194 9.03 -5.30 11.40
N ALA A 195 8.81 -5.06 12.70
CA ALA A 195 7.74 -5.71 13.45
C ALA A 195 6.35 -5.38 12.89
N ALA A 196 6.09 -4.09 12.59
CA ALA A 196 4.85 -3.67 11.94
C ALA A 196 4.64 -4.37 10.59
N SER A 197 5.72 -4.54 9.80
CA SER A 197 5.73 -5.25 8.53
C SER A 197 5.30 -6.71 8.66
N ILE A 198 5.83 -7.41 9.67
CA ILE A 198 5.51 -8.82 9.96
C ILE A 198 4.01 -8.95 10.28
N VAL A 199 3.49 -8.08 11.16
CA VAL A 199 2.08 -8.08 11.56
C VAL A 199 1.17 -7.76 10.36
N ALA A 200 1.52 -6.75 9.55
CA ALA A 200 0.73 -6.38 8.38
C ALA A 200 0.66 -7.51 7.34
N LYS A 201 1.80 -8.15 7.05
CA LYS A 201 1.88 -9.28 6.11
C LYS A 201 1.11 -10.49 6.61
N THR A 202 1.34 -10.91 7.85
CA THR A 202 0.63 -12.08 8.43
C THR A 202 -0.89 -11.85 8.54
N THR A 203 -1.31 -10.64 8.87
CA THR A 203 -2.75 -10.29 8.90
C THR A 203 -3.34 -10.34 7.49
N ARG A 204 -2.62 -9.80 6.49
CA ARG A 204 -3.05 -9.87 5.10
C ARG A 204 -3.11 -11.32 4.61
N ASP A 205 -2.08 -12.12 4.86
CA ASP A 205 -2.01 -13.51 4.40
C ASP A 205 -3.21 -14.31 4.93
N LYS A 206 -3.53 -14.19 6.22
CA LYS A 206 -4.74 -14.75 6.82
C LYS A 206 -6.03 -14.26 6.16
N ALA A 207 -6.10 -12.97 5.83
CA ALA A 207 -7.27 -12.41 5.15
C ALA A 207 -7.43 -12.93 3.71
N ILE A 208 -6.33 -13.25 3.02
CA ILE A 208 -6.34 -13.87 1.69
C ILE A 208 -6.70 -15.36 1.79
N GLU A 209 -6.12 -16.09 2.74
CA GLU A 209 -6.45 -17.50 3.00
C GLU A 209 -7.94 -17.68 3.33
N GLY A 210 -8.51 -16.75 4.11
CA GLY A 210 -9.93 -16.73 4.44
C GLY A 210 -10.87 -16.55 3.25
N LEU A 211 -10.36 -16.20 2.07
CA LEU A 211 -11.17 -16.13 0.84
C LEU A 211 -11.46 -17.53 0.26
N GLY A 212 -10.64 -18.55 0.58
CA GLY A 212 -10.85 -19.93 0.17
C GLY A 212 -10.71 -20.20 -1.33
N GLU A 213 -10.07 -19.32 -2.09
CA GLU A 213 -9.96 -19.36 -3.55
C GLU A 213 -8.48 -19.30 -3.99
N ASP A 214 -8.05 -20.19 -4.89
CA ASP A 214 -6.71 -20.10 -5.48
C ASP A 214 -6.73 -19.14 -6.68
N MET A 215 -6.22 -17.94 -6.42
CA MET A 215 -6.20 -16.82 -7.37
C MET A 215 -4.76 -16.46 -7.76
N GLY A 216 -3.78 -17.30 -7.45
CA GLY A 216 -2.37 -16.95 -7.51
C GLY A 216 -2.00 -15.87 -6.49
N SER A 217 -1.03 -15.01 -6.83
CA SER A 217 -0.48 -14.00 -5.91
C SER A 217 -1.41 -12.80 -5.63
N GLY A 218 -2.44 -12.60 -6.46
CA GLY A 218 -3.30 -11.43 -6.42
C GLY A 218 -2.73 -10.21 -7.14
N TYR A 219 -1.51 -10.27 -7.68
CA TYR A 219 -0.90 -9.16 -8.41
C TYR A 219 -1.25 -9.19 -9.91
N PRO A 220 -1.39 -8.02 -10.57
CA PRO A 220 -1.56 -7.94 -12.03
C PRO A 220 -0.46 -8.64 -12.84
N SER A 221 0.73 -8.74 -12.28
CA SER A 221 1.90 -9.37 -12.93
C SER A 221 1.85 -10.90 -12.92
N ASP A 222 0.97 -11.51 -12.14
CA ASP A 222 0.84 -12.97 -12.08
C ASP A 222 -0.18 -13.47 -13.12
N PRO A 223 0.25 -14.31 -14.07
CA PRO A 223 -0.64 -14.88 -15.07
C PRO A 223 -1.82 -15.67 -14.48
N ARG A 224 -1.63 -16.34 -13.33
CA ARG A 224 -2.71 -17.11 -12.68
C ARG A 224 -3.81 -16.19 -12.19
N THR A 225 -3.42 -15.07 -11.55
CA THR A 225 -4.37 -14.05 -11.10
C THR A 225 -5.14 -13.44 -12.26
N MET A 226 -4.47 -13.12 -13.37
CA MET A 226 -5.15 -12.55 -14.54
C MET A 226 -6.08 -13.55 -15.24
N THR A 227 -5.72 -14.84 -15.28
CA THR A 227 -6.59 -15.91 -15.79
C THR A 227 -7.81 -16.10 -14.89
N TRP A 228 -7.60 -16.13 -13.57
CA TRP A 228 -8.68 -16.17 -12.59
C TRP A 228 -9.62 -14.99 -12.77
N LEU A 229 -9.10 -13.75 -12.87
CA LEU A 229 -9.92 -12.56 -13.08
C LEU A 229 -10.77 -12.66 -14.35
N ARG A 230 -10.16 -13.03 -15.49
CA ARG A 230 -10.86 -13.14 -16.78
C ARG A 230 -11.96 -14.20 -16.78
N SER A 231 -11.76 -15.32 -16.08
CA SER A 231 -12.77 -16.39 -15.97
C SER A 231 -13.97 -16.01 -15.09
N HIS A 232 -13.83 -15.00 -14.23
CA HIS A 232 -14.87 -14.54 -13.30
C HIS A 232 -15.51 -13.21 -13.70
N VAL A 233 -15.24 -12.73 -14.92
CA VAL A 233 -15.84 -11.49 -15.41
C VAL A 233 -17.34 -11.67 -15.63
N HIS A 234 -18.12 -10.75 -15.09
CA HIS A 234 -19.56 -10.70 -15.27
C HIS A 234 -19.95 -9.51 -16.14
N ARG A 235 -20.73 -9.76 -17.19
CA ARG A 235 -21.13 -8.76 -18.20
C ARG A 235 -21.70 -7.46 -17.61
N PHE A 236 -22.47 -7.54 -16.52
CA PHE A 236 -23.12 -6.36 -15.92
C PHE A 236 -22.41 -5.80 -14.68
N PHE A 237 -21.67 -6.64 -13.95
CA PHE A 237 -21.14 -6.27 -12.63
C PHE A 237 -19.61 -6.14 -12.64
N VAL A 238 -18.97 -6.39 -13.79
CA VAL A 238 -17.53 -6.59 -13.95
C VAL A 238 -17.05 -7.85 -13.24
N VAL A 239 -17.30 -7.98 -11.95
CA VAL A 239 -17.15 -9.20 -11.15
C VAL A 239 -18.35 -9.34 -10.24
N ARG A 240 -18.76 -10.56 -9.95
CA ARG A 240 -19.93 -10.81 -9.08
C ARG A 240 -19.66 -10.30 -7.67
N HIS A 241 -20.72 -9.90 -6.95
CA HIS A 241 -20.63 -9.48 -5.55
C HIS A 241 -20.01 -10.55 -4.63
N ALA A 242 -20.16 -11.83 -4.96
CA ALA A 242 -19.48 -12.94 -4.28
C ALA A 242 -17.94 -12.79 -4.28
N TYR A 243 -17.39 -12.03 -5.23
CA TYR A 243 -15.97 -11.69 -5.35
C TYR A 243 -15.70 -10.23 -4.95
N GLY A 244 -16.40 -9.73 -3.92
CA GLY A 244 -16.20 -8.40 -3.34
C GLY A 244 -14.79 -8.14 -2.81
N PHE A 245 -13.91 -9.13 -2.85
CA PHE A 245 -12.49 -8.99 -2.56
C PHE A 245 -11.67 -8.46 -3.75
N VAL A 246 -12.26 -8.25 -4.93
CA VAL A 246 -11.59 -7.66 -6.10
C VAL A 246 -11.65 -6.13 -6.03
N ARG A 247 -10.52 -5.46 -6.33
CA ARG A 247 -10.43 -4.01 -6.36
C ARG A 247 -10.80 -3.47 -7.74
N HIS A 248 -11.99 -2.88 -7.86
CA HIS A 248 -12.50 -2.37 -9.13
C HIS A 248 -11.74 -1.15 -9.66
N SER A 249 -11.08 -0.40 -8.79
CA SER A 249 -10.28 0.78 -9.15
C SER A 249 -8.92 0.47 -9.77
N TRP A 250 -8.55 -0.81 -9.94
CA TRP A 250 -7.26 -1.17 -10.53
C TRP A 250 -7.31 -1.21 -12.05
N GLY A 251 -6.22 -0.78 -12.67
CA GLY A 251 -6.09 -0.68 -14.14
C GLY A 251 -6.59 -1.90 -14.92
N PRO A 252 -6.14 -3.13 -14.62
CA PRO A 252 -6.62 -4.32 -15.35
C PRO A 252 -8.12 -4.58 -15.21
N VAL A 253 -8.70 -4.35 -14.02
CA VAL A 253 -10.15 -4.53 -13.77
C VAL A 253 -10.94 -3.43 -14.48
N ALA A 254 -10.48 -2.19 -14.39
CA ALA A 254 -11.05 -1.06 -15.10
C ALA A 254 -10.98 -1.24 -16.63
N GLN A 255 -9.91 -1.82 -17.17
CA GLN A 255 -9.79 -2.13 -18.60
C GLN A 255 -10.82 -3.15 -19.06
N LEU A 256 -11.03 -4.24 -18.29
CA LEU A 256 -12.06 -5.24 -18.60
C LEU A 256 -13.47 -4.64 -18.54
N ALA A 257 -13.72 -3.77 -17.57
CA ALA A 257 -14.97 -3.06 -17.45
C ALA A 257 -15.21 -2.09 -18.62
N ASN A 258 -14.14 -1.46 -19.13
CA ASN A 258 -14.16 -0.53 -20.27
C ASN A 258 -14.29 -1.22 -21.64
N ASP A 259 -14.14 -2.54 -21.71
CA ASP A 259 -14.21 -3.27 -22.97
C ASP A 259 -15.67 -3.62 -23.31
N PRO A 260 -16.28 -3.01 -24.35
CA PRO A 260 -17.67 -3.26 -24.71
C PRO A 260 -17.93 -4.69 -25.22
N ALA A 261 -16.89 -5.42 -25.63
CA ALA A 261 -17.01 -6.82 -26.01
C ALA A 261 -17.20 -7.72 -24.78
N VAL A 262 -16.71 -7.28 -23.62
CA VAL A 262 -16.68 -8.06 -22.38
C VAL A 262 -17.79 -7.62 -21.41
N CYS A 263 -17.87 -6.32 -21.13
CA CYS A 263 -18.84 -5.75 -20.20
C CYS A 263 -19.82 -4.81 -20.90
N VAL A 264 -21.01 -4.69 -20.35
CA VAL A 264 -21.97 -3.67 -20.77
C VAL A 264 -21.44 -2.31 -20.30
N PRO A 265 -21.30 -1.33 -21.20
CA PRO A 265 -20.83 -0.01 -20.82
C PRO A 265 -21.80 0.66 -19.86
N VAL A 266 -21.29 1.04 -18.70
CA VAL A 266 -22.01 1.90 -17.75
C VAL A 266 -21.48 3.32 -17.88
N VAL A 267 -22.41 4.26 -17.99
CA VAL A 267 -22.11 5.70 -18.03
C VAL A 267 -22.71 6.30 -16.76
N PHE A 268 -21.86 6.86 -15.91
CA PHE A 268 -22.32 7.58 -14.73
C PHE A 268 -22.56 9.04 -15.10
N GLU A 269 -23.51 9.67 -14.40
CA GLU A 269 -23.83 11.09 -14.59
C GLU A 269 -22.58 11.99 -14.48
N GLN A 270 -21.64 11.62 -13.61
CA GLN A 270 -20.42 12.38 -13.36
C GLN A 270 -19.45 12.38 -14.56
N ASP A 271 -19.47 11.31 -15.36
CA ASP A 271 -18.63 11.21 -16.56
C ASP A 271 -19.08 12.21 -17.64
N LEU A 272 -20.36 12.55 -17.66
CA LEU A 272 -20.93 13.53 -18.57
C LEU A 272 -20.52 14.96 -18.19
N THR A 273 -20.38 15.25 -16.90
CA THR A 273 -19.98 16.57 -16.38
C THR A 273 -18.48 16.84 -16.47
N GLU A 274 -17.62 15.83 -16.28
CA GLU A 274 -16.16 16.02 -16.40
C GLU A 274 -15.70 16.27 -17.84
N GLU A 275 -16.37 15.71 -18.84
CA GLU A 275 -16.08 16.03 -20.25
C GLU A 275 -16.40 17.48 -20.61
N GLU A 276 -17.37 18.11 -19.93
CA GLU A 276 -17.68 19.53 -20.07
C GLU A 276 -16.60 20.41 -19.43
N ALA A 277 -16.12 20.05 -18.23
CA ALA A 277 -15.02 20.75 -17.56
C ALA A 277 -13.69 20.64 -18.34
N ARG A 278 -13.37 19.45 -18.88
CA ARG A 278 -12.14 19.23 -19.69
C ARG A 278 -12.17 19.90 -21.07
N ARG A 279 -13.35 20.22 -21.61
CA ARG A 279 -13.45 21.08 -22.81
C ARG A 279 -13.09 22.54 -22.49
N HIS A 280 -13.30 22.98 -21.25
CA HIS A 280 -12.94 24.31 -20.76
C HIS A 280 -11.47 24.41 -20.31
N GLU A 281 -10.89 23.35 -19.76
CA GLU A 281 -9.53 23.35 -19.21
C GLU A 281 -8.57 22.48 -20.04
N ARG A 282 -8.07 23.02 -21.16
CA ARG A 282 -6.85 22.49 -21.80
C ARG A 282 -5.62 23.00 -21.05
N GLY A 283 -5.35 22.44 -19.87
CA GLY A 283 -4.14 22.71 -19.10
C GLY A 283 -3.92 21.58 -18.08
N GLY A 284 -2.80 20.86 -18.19
CA GLY A 284 -2.65 19.53 -17.61
C GLY A 284 -2.67 19.45 -16.07
N HIS A 285 -3.22 18.35 -15.57
CA HIS A 285 -2.78 17.69 -14.34
C HIS A 285 -3.15 16.19 -14.34
N ALA A 286 -2.42 15.41 -13.55
CA ALA A 286 -2.38 13.96 -13.55
C ALA A 286 -3.75 13.27 -13.52
N ARG A 287 -3.95 12.33 -14.45
CA ARG A 287 -5.20 11.59 -14.71
C ARG A 287 -5.69 10.80 -13.49
N GLN A 288 -6.85 11.17 -12.97
CA GLN A 288 -7.71 10.23 -12.24
C GLN A 288 -8.32 9.22 -13.23
N GLN A 289 -8.40 7.95 -12.84
CA GLN A 289 -9.05 6.93 -13.68
C GLN A 289 -10.56 7.20 -13.72
N LYS A 290 -11.13 7.17 -14.93
CA LYS A 290 -12.55 7.46 -15.16
C LYS A 290 -13.44 6.40 -14.52
N LEU A 291 -14.60 6.82 -14.03
CA LEU A 291 -15.74 5.96 -13.68
C LEU A 291 -16.45 5.44 -14.94
N SER A 292 -16.31 6.15 -16.06
CA SER A 292 -16.91 5.82 -17.34
C SER A 292 -16.24 4.61 -17.99
N PHE A 293 -17.09 3.68 -18.43
CA PHE A 293 -16.68 2.51 -19.21
C PHE A 293 -17.01 2.63 -20.72
N ALA A 294 -17.60 3.76 -21.12
CA ALA A 294 -18.02 4.05 -22.49
C ALA A 294 -17.65 5.46 -22.92
N LYS A 295 -17.70 5.70 -24.24
CA LYS A 295 -17.74 7.05 -24.83
C LYS A 295 -19.11 7.68 -24.56
N SER A 296 -19.11 8.95 -24.16
CA SER A 296 -20.32 9.74 -23.98
C SER A 296 -21.14 9.78 -25.29
N PRO A 297 -22.47 9.59 -25.23
CA PRO A 297 -23.31 9.73 -26.41
C PRO A 297 -23.33 11.18 -26.93
N PRO A 298 -23.48 11.42 -28.25
CA PRO A 298 -23.59 12.76 -28.80
C PRO A 298 -24.85 13.46 -28.27
N ARG A 299 -24.69 14.68 -27.74
CA ARG A 299 -25.81 15.45 -27.19
C ARG A 299 -26.77 15.91 -28.28
N ARG A 300 -28.07 15.66 -28.09
CA ARG A 300 -29.15 16.49 -28.63
C ARG A 300 -29.46 17.58 -27.60
N HIS A 301 -29.33 18.85 -27.99
CA HIS A 301 -29.74 19.96 -27.14
C HIS A 301 -31.25 19.87 -26.88
N THR A 302 -31.64 19.66 -25.62
CA THR A 302 -33.01 19.92 -25.17
C THR A 302 -32.95 20.79 -23.95
N VAL A 303 -33.51 22.00 -24.08
CA VAL A 303 -33.69 22.96 -23.00
C VAL A 303 -34.53 22.28 -21.91
N PHE A 304 -34.02 22.26 -20.68
CA PHE A 304 -34.69 21.66 -19.53
C PHE A 304 -35.73 22.62 -18.97
N ALA A 305 -37.00 22.44 -19.36
CA ALA A 305 -38.11 22.77 -18.48
C ALA A 305 -38.27 21.61 -17.49
N HIS A 306 -38.11 21.90 -16.19
CA HIS A 306 -38.40 20.95 -15.11
C HIS A 306 -39.88 20.62 -15.12
N LEU A 307 -40.21 19.33 -15.23
CA LEU A 307 -41.38 18.61 -14.72
C LEU A 307 -41.17 17.17 -15.19
N LEU A 308 -41.47 16.18 -14.34
CA LEU A 308 -41.34 14.74 -14.62
C LEU A 308 -41.58 14.44 -16.10
N LYS A 309 -40.50 14.18 -16.87
CA LYS A 309 -40.58 13.91 -18.31
C LYS A 309 -41.13 12.51 -18.52
N LEU A 310 -42.41 12.31 -18.20
CA LEU A 310 -43.20 11.22 -18.75
C LEU A 310 -43.33 11.50 -20.24
N LYS A 311 -42.41 10.96 -21.03
CA LYS A 311 -42.57 10.87 -22.47
C LYS A 311 -43.56 9.75 -22.73
N TYR A 312 -44.74 10.08 -23.24
CA TYR A 312 -45.63 9.08 -23.79
C TYR A 312 -44.88 8.37 -24.94
N PRO A 313 -44.85 7.02 -24.97
CA PRO A 313 -44.35 6.30 -26.13
C PRO A 313 -45.14 6.74 -27.36
N ALA A 314 -44.46 7.16 -28.42
CA ALA A 314 -45.11 7.50 -29.69
C ALA A 314 -45.91 6.31 -30.28
N SER A 315 -45.66 5.09 -29.80
CA SER A 315 -46.38 3.86 -30.13
C SER A 315 -47.78 3.74 -29.51
N LEU A 316 -48.24 4.72 -28.73
CA LEU A 316 -49.58 4.77 -28.12
C LEU A 316 -50.46 5.89 -28.74
N LEU A 317 -50.00 6.52 -29.82
CA LEU A 317 -50.67 7.62 -30.52
C LEU A 317 -51.16 7.24 -31.94
N GLU A 318 -51.35 5.95 -32.22
CA GLU A 318 -52.06 5.45 -33.41
C GLU A 318 -53.48 5.00 -33.06
#